data_AF-A0A5C5TZ94-F1
#
_entry.id   AF-A0A5C5TZ94-F1
#
_cell.length_a   1.000
_cell.length_b   1.000
_cell.length_c   1.000
_cell.angle_alpha   90.00
_cell.angle_beta   90.00
_cell.angle_gamma   90.00
#
_symmetry.space_group_name_H-M   'P 1'
#
loop_
_entity.id
_entity.type
_entity.pdbx_description
1 polymer ?
#
loop_
_entity_poly.entity_id
_entity_poly.type
_entity_poly.pdbx_seq_one_letter_code
_entity_poly.pdbx_strand_id
1 'polypeptide(L)' 'MKPTRQDVLIQLDRIDTALEAPEADKATLLREAGDWLSAHPSIEPADALYYRERLQAIRARHALP' A
#
# COMPACT_ATOMS: atom_id res chain seq x y z
N MET A 1 14.59 12.27 -4.72
CA MET A 1 15.13 10.88 -4.77
C MET A 1 13.99 9.96 -5.19
N LYS A 2 14.27 8.93 -6.01
CA LYS A 2 13.28 7.89 -6.32
C LYS A 2 13.23 6.91 -5.13
N PRO A 3 12.06 6.52 -4.63
CA PRO A 3 11.97 5.48 -3.60
C PRO A 3 12.54 4.18 -4.14
N THR A 4 13.28 3.48 -3.29
CA THR A 4 13.77 2.13 -3.58
C THR A 4 12.64 1.12 -3.41
N ARG A 5 12.85 -0.10 -3.92
CA ARG A 5 11.94 -1.23 -3.64
C ARG A 5 11.70 -1.42 -2.13
N GLN A 6 12.75 -1.25 -1.32
CA GLN A 6 12.63 -1.42 0.12
C GLN A 6 11.78 -0.33 0.77
N ASP A 7 11.87 0.92 0.29
CA ASP A 7 11.02 2.02 0.79
C ASP A 7 9.53 1.75 0.54
N VAL A 8 9.20 1.20 -0.63
CA VAL A 8 7.82 0.83 -0.97
C VAL A 8 7.30 -0.29 -0.07
N LEU A 9 8.12 -1.32 0.19
CA LEU A 9 7.73 -2.42 1.08
C LEU A 9 7.49 -1.94 2.51
N ILE A 10 8.39 -1.10 3.04
CA ILE A 10 8.24 -0.49 4.36
C ILE A 10 6.95 0.34 4.43
N GLN A 11 6.63 1.09 3.37
CA GLN A 11 5.41 1.88 3.32
C GLN A 11 4.15 0.99 3.33
N LEU A 12 4.14 -0.10 2.56
CA LEU A 12 3.03 -1.06 2.55
C LEU A 12 2.84 -1.74 3.91
N ASP A 13 3.92 -2.13 4.59
CA ASP A 13 3.86 -2.72 5.92
C ASP A 13 3.32 -1.71 6.95
N ARG A 14 3.74 -0.43 6.87
CA ARG A 14 3.20 0.65 7.72
C ARG A 14 1.70 0.86 7.53
N ILE A 15 1.23 0.79 6.28
CA ILE A 15 -0.20 0.89 5.97
C ILE A 15 -0.96 -0.29 6.57
N ASP A 16 -0.43 -1.51 6.40
CA ASP A 16 -1.04 -2.72 6.94
C ASP A 16 -1.21 -2.64 8.47
N THR A 17 -0.15 -2.23 9.19
CA THR A 17 -0.21 -1.98 10.63
C THR A 17 -1.19 -0.87 11.00
N ALA A 18 -1.22 0.23 10.25
CA ALA A 18 -2.16 1.33 10.53
C ALA A 18 -3.63 0.89 10.39
N LEU A 19 -3.93 -0.04 9.48
CA LEU A 19 -5.26 -0.58 9.26
C LEU A 19 -5.74 -1.53 10.37
N GLU A 20 -4.84 -2.05 11.20
CA GLU A 20 -5.20 -2.88 12.36
C GLU A 20 -5.83 -2.07 13.50
N ALA A 21 -5.64 -0.74 13.53
CA ALA A 21 -6.22 0.10 14.56
C ALA A 21 -7.77 0.14 14.43
N PRO A 22 -8.53 -0.11 15.52
CA PRO A 22 -9.99 -0.12 15.49
C PRO A 22 -10.63 1.18 14.98
N GLU A 23 -9.99 2.30 15.27
CA GLU A 23 -10.39 3.66 14.88
C GLU A 23 -9.86 4.10 13.50
N ALA A 24 -9.12 3.23 12.81
CA ALA A 24 -8.53 3.56 11.53
C ALA A 24 -9.62 3.88 10.49
N ASP A 25 -9.49 5.02 9.83
CA ASP A 25 -10.23 5.27 8.59
C ASP A 25 -9.59 4.44 7.46
N LYS A 26 -10.01 3.17 7.40
CA LYS A 26 -9.49 2.18 6.45
C LYS A 26 -9.67 2.62 5.01
N ALA A 27 -10.77 3.31 4.70
CA ALA A 27 -11.05 3.77 3.34
C ALA A 27 -10.05 4.85 2.92
N THR A 28 -9.77 5.82 3.80
CA THR A 28 -8.78 6.87 3.54
C THR A 28 -7.37 6.30 3.42
N LEU A 29 -6.94 5.44 4.34
CA LEU A 29 -5.60 4.83 4.31
C LEU A 29 -5.35 4.01 3.03
N LEU A 30 -6.33 3.22 2.61
CA LEU A 30 -6.24 2.40 1.40
C LEU A 30 -6.26 3.22 0.10
N ARG A 31 -6.90 4.40 0.12
CA ARG A 31 -6.88 5.36 -0.98
C ARG A 31 -5.51 6.01 -1.08
N GLU A 32 -5.00 6.57 0.03
CA GLU A 32 -3.69 7.20 0.10
C GLU A 32 -2.56 6.25 -0.29
N ALA A 33 -2.66 4.97 0.10
CA ALA A 33 -1.74 3.92 -0.34
C ALA A 33 -1.71 3.75 -1.88
N GLY A 34 -2.88 3.75 -2.51
CA GLY A 34 -3.00 3.62 -3.97
C GLY A 34 -2.49 4.86 -4.71
N ASP A 35 -2.79 6.05 -4.18
CA ASP A 35 -2.32 7.32 -4.71
C ASP A 35 -0.79 7.40 -4.63
N TRP A 36 -0.20 6.98 -3.49
CA TRP A 36 1.24 6.94 -3.30
C TRP A 36 1.93 5.99 -4.28
N LEU A 37 1.40 4.77 -4.48
CA LEU A 37 1.97 3.84 -5.48
C LEU A 37 1.89 4.41 -6.90
N SER A 38 0.80 5.10 -7.24
CA SER A 38 0.60 5.71 -8.56
C SER A 38 1.53 6.91 -8.79
N ALA A 39 1.85 7.65 -7.74
CA ALA A 39 2.77 8.80 -7.78
C ALA A 39 4.24 8.41 -7.98
N HIS A 40 4.59 7.11 -7.86
CA HIS A 40 5.96 6.62 -8.00
C HIS A 40 6.12 5.63 -9.18
N PRO A 41 5.96 6.08 -10.43
CA PRO A 41 6.02 5.25 -11.62
C PRO A 41 7.43 4.74 -11.96
N SER A 42 8.47 5.22 -11.26
CA SER A 42 9.86 4.78 -11.45
C SER A 42 10.17 3.40 -10.87
N ILE A 43 9.18 2.77 -10.27
CA ILE A 43 9.19 1.38 -9.85
C ILE A 43 9.15 0.53 -11.12
N GLU A 44 10.11 -0.39 -11.30
CA GLU A 44 10.12 -1.33 -12.43
C GLU A 44 8.73 -1.97 -12.64
N PRO A 45 8.26 -2.17 -13.87
CA PRO A 45 6.89 -2.65 -14.12
C PRO A 45 6.51 -3.93 -13.35
N ALA A 46 7.49 -4.83 -13.16
CA ALA A 46 7.33 -6.05 -12.36
C ALA A 46 7.10 -5.75 -10.87
N ASP A 47 7.81 -4.78 -10.31
CA ASP A 47 7.62 -4.31 -8.94
C ASP A 47 6.30 -3.54 -8.78
N ALA A 48 5.89 -2.78 -9.80
CA ALA A 48 4.64 -2.02 -9.77
C ALA A 48 3.39 -2.92 -9.82
N LEU A 49 3.47 -4.05 -10.53
CA LEU A 49 2.43 -5.08 -10.46
C LEU A 49 2.42 -5.72 -9.06
N TYR A 50 3.59 -6.14 -8.58
CA TYR A 50 3.73 -6.77 -7.27
C TYR A 50 3.18 -5.90 -6.12
N TYR A 51 3.45 -4.60 -6.11
CA TYR A 51 2.93 -3.70 -5.07
C TYR A 51 1.41 -3.50 -5.15
N ARG A 52 0.84 -3.50 -6.36
CA ARG A 52 -0.61 -3.46 -6.54
C ARG A 52 -1.27 -4.73 -6.01
N GLU A 53 -0.71 -5.90 -6.30
CA GLU A 53 -1.19 -7.18 -5.76
C GLU A 53 -1.08 -7.22 -4.23
N ARG A 54 0.02 -6.71 -3.67
CA ARG A 54 0.21 -6.65 -2.22
C ARG A 54 -0.79 -5.70 -1.54
N LEU A 55 -1.05 -4.53 -2.13
CA LEU A 55 -2.09 -3.62 -1.65
C LEU A 55 -3.48 -4.25 -1.75
N GLN A 56 -3.77 -5.03 -2.80
CA GLN A 56 -5.01 -5.81 -2.89
C GLN A 56 -5.13 -6.86 -1.78
N ALA A 57 -4.05 -7.58 -1.46
CA ALA A 57 -4.05 -8.54 -0.35
C ALA A 57 -4.30 -7.86 1.01
N ILE A 58 -3.72 -6.67 1.23
CA ILE A 58 -3.97 -5.84 2.42
C ILE A 58 -5.44 -5.42 2.46
N ARG A 59 -6.00 -4.92 1.34
CA ARG A 59 -7.42 -4.57 1.21
C ARG A 59 -8.32 -5.74 1.57
N ALA A 60 -8.06 -6.94 1.04
CA ALA A 60 -8.87 -8.12 1.29
C ALA A 60 -8.85 -8.57 2.76
N ARG A 61 -7.72 -8.39 3.47
CA ARG A 61 -7.60 -8.72 4.89
C ARG A 61 -8.35 -7.74 5.79
N HIS A 62 -8.37 -6.47 5.40
CA HIS A 62 -8.95 -5.39 6.19
C HIS A 62 -10.37 -5.00 5.77
N ALA A 63 -10.83 -5.52 4.62
CA ALA A 63 -12.22 -5.49 4.24
C ALA A 63 -13.03 -6.21 5.33
N LEU A 64 -13.79 -5.42 6.07
CA LEU A 64 -14.84 -5.95 6.94
C LEU A 64 -15.85 -6.69 6.05
N PRO A 65 -16.41 -7.82 6.50
CA PRO A 65 -17.50 -8.50 5.81
C PRO A 65 -18.70 -7.58 5.55
#